data_AF-A0A3D0VQB8-F1
#
_entry.id   AF-A0A3D0VQB8-F1
#
_cell.length_a   1.000
_cell.length_b   1.000
_cell.length_c   1.000
_cell.angle_alpha   90.00
_cell.angle_beta   90.00
_cell.angle_gamma   90.00
#
_symmetry.space_group_name_H-M   'P 1'
#
loop_
_entity.id
_entity.type
_entity.pdbx_description
1 polymer ?
#
loop_
_entity_poly.entity_id
_entity_poly.type
_entity_poly.pdbx_seq_one_letter_code
_entity_poly.pdbx_strand_id
1 'polypeptide(L)'
;MLSQEIVPADSLNQFDSKGKKDGVWIEYISEYFCPVKKEKKATYFRYVKYQHGVIFHTSILKFNFISKKQNRIVTPVKIDSMNKPVMLDGKFDFYDAKKNTIFMTCFFKNGWLEKMIGYDVTGKYMAMEMDYLEKYNGIESSYLFTYYNEKGEITNQTYGILENSKWRTVRIK
;
A
#
# COMPACT_ATOMS: atom_id res chain seq x y z
N MET A 1 13.62 4.91 9.73
CA MET A 1 14.08 5.33 8.39
C MET A 1 14.33 4.04 7.63
N LEU A 2 13.46 3.65 6.69
CA LEU A 2 13.73 2.48 5.84
C LEU A 2 15.05 2.78 5.12
N SER A 3 16.11 2.03 5.41
CA SER A 3 17.34 2.10 4.62
C SER A 3 16.93 1.89 3.16
N GLN A 4 17.40 2.78 2.29
CA GLN A 4 17.20 2.65 0.84
C GLN A 4 18.02 1.45 0.37
N GLU A 5 17.53 0.24 0.65
CA GLU A 5 18.14 -0.96 0.13
C GLU A 5 17.80 -1.02 -1.36
N ILE A 6 18.84 -0.85 -2.17
CA ILE A 6 18.82 -1.30 -3.56
C ILE A 6 18.52 -2.79 -3.47
N VAL A 7 17.28 -3.18 -3.76
CA VAL A 7 16.88 -4.59 -3.72
C VAL A 7 17.63 -5.29 -4.84
N PRO A 8 18.55 -6.23 -4.54
CA PRO A 8 19.28 -6.93 -5.58
C PRO A 8 18.30 -7.69 -6.48
N ALA A 9 18.52 -7.67 -7.79
CA ALA A 9 17.61 -8.31 -8.75
C ALA A 9 17.35 -9.79 -8.42
N ASP A 10 18.38 -10.51 -7.95
CA ASP A 10 18.31 -11.92 -7.59
C ASP A 10 17.48 -12.21 -6.32
N SER A 11 17.16 -11.17 -5.54
CA SER A 11 16.34 -11.29 -4.32
C SER A 11 14.85 -11.02 -4.57
N LEU A 12 14.48 -10.64 -5.79
CA LEU A 12 13.10 -10.32 -6.15
C LEU A 12 12.32 -11.56 -6.55
N ASN A 13 11.01 -11.53 -6.26
CA ASN A 13 10.02 -12.52 -6.71
C ASN A 13 10.34 -13.97 -6.30
N GLN A 14 10.86 -14.14 -5.09
CA GLN A 14 11.27 -15.45 -4.57
C GLN A 14 10.10 -16.26 -4.01
N PHE A 15 10.25 -17.59 -4.05
CA PHE A 15 9.34 -18.52 -3.43
C PHE A 15 10.04 -19.28 -2.31
N ASP A 16 9.31 -19.59 -1.24
CA ASP A 16 9.79 -20.49 -0.19
C ASP A 16 9.81 -21.96 -0.65
N SER A 17 10.31 -22.85 0.20
CA SER A 17 10.37 -24.30 -0.05
C SER A 17 9.01 -24.96 -0.25
N LYS A 18 7.90 -24.26 0.03
CA LYS A 18 6.52 -24.72 -0.17
C LYS A 18 5.86 -24.07 -1.39
N GLY A 19 6.61 -23.33 -2.21
CA GLY A 19 6.11 -22.63 -3.38
C GLY A 19 5.20 -21.44 -3.04
N LYS A 20 5.32 -20.86 -1.84
CA LYS A 20 4.61 -19.62 -1.46
C LYS A 20 5.51 -18.42 -1.71
N LYS A 21 4.91 -17.28 -2.08
CA LYS A 21 5.64 -16.02 -2.26
C LYS A 21 6.35 -15.64 -0.96
N ASP A 22 7.62 -15.31 -1.05
CA ASP A 22 8.42 -14.91 0.10
C ASP A 22 9.39 -13.79 -0.29
N GLY A 23 9.76 -12.94 0.68
CA GLY A 23 10.65 -11.81 0.43
C GLY A 23 10.00 -10.66 -0.35
N VAL A 24 10.80 -9.96 -1.15
CA VAL A 24 10.36 -8.77 -1.91
C VAL A 24 9.85 -9.17 -3.29
N TRP A 25 8.72 -8.60 -3.69
CA TRP A 25 8.07 -8.87 -4.96
C TRP A 25 7.75 -7.58 -5.71
N ILE A 26 7.86 -7.63 -7.04
CA ILE A 26 7.32 -6.58 -7.92
C ILE A 26 5.84 -6.88 -8.15
N GLU A 27 5.00 -5.91 -7.83
CA GLU A 27 3.58 -5.92 -8.21
C GLU A 27 3.33 -4.93 -9.33
N TYR A 28 2.90 -5.46 -10.48
CA TYR A 28 2.51 -4.69 -11.64
C TYR A 28 1.07 -4.23 -11.53
N ILE A 29 0.82 -2.97 -11.88
CA ILE A 29 -0.43 -2.28 -11.60
C ILE A 29 -0.92 -1.57 -12.88
N SER A 30 -2.19 -1.72 -13.24
CA SER A 30 -2.80 -1.01 -14.38
C SER A 30 -3.05 0.47 -14.08
N GLU A 31 -3.44 1.24 -15.09
CA GLU A 31 -3.87 2.64 -14.93
C GLU A 31 -4.99 2.83 -13.89
N TYR A 32 -5.88 1.86 -13.76
CA TYR A 32 -6.93 1.82 -12.73
C TYR A 32 -6.48 1.34 -11.34
N PHE A 33 -5.18 1.35 -11.06
CA PHE A 33 -4.60 0.86 -9.82
C PHE A 33 -5.03 -0.58 -9.45
N CYS A 34 -5.11 -1.48 -10.42
CA CYS A 34 -5.44 -2.90 -10.20
C CYS A 34 -4.22 -3.78 -10.52
N PRO A 35 -3.96 -4.89 -9.79
CA PRO A 35 -2.92 -5.83 -10.16
C PRO A 35 -3.12 -6.40 -11.56
N VAL A 36 -2.03 -6.50 -12.30
CA VAL A 36 -2.00 -7.20 -13.58
C VAL A 36 -0.92 -8.28 -13.54
N LYS A 37 -1.21 -9.42 -14.19
CA LYS A 37 -0.26 -10.55 -14.26
C LYS A 37 0.87 -10.34 -15.26
N LYS A 38 0.71 -9.39 -16.19
CA LYS A 38 1.64 -9.18 -17.31
C LYS A 38 2.16 -7.76 -17.25
N GLU A 39 3.48 -7.59 -17.26
CA GLU A 39 4.17 -6.29 -17.27
C GLU A 39 3.65 -5.38 -18.39
N LYS A 40 3.46 -5.91 -19.60
CA LYS A 40 2.92 -5.16 -20.75
C LYS A 40 1.51 -4.57 -20.58
N LYS A 41 0.79 -4.94 -19.51
CA LYS A 41 -0.53 -4.40 -19.16
C LYS A 41 -0.46 -3.40 -18.01
N ALA A 42 0.73 -3.13 -17.51
CA ALA A 42 0.96 -2.32 -16.34
C ALA A 42 1.31 -0.89 -16.76
N THR A 43 0.69 0.05 -16.07
CA THR A 43 1.04 1.48 -16.13
C THR A 43 2.04 1.80 -15.03
N TYR A 44 1.94 1.09 -13.91
CA TYR A 44 2.79 1.28 -12.76
C TYR A 44 3.38 -0.04 -12.25
N PHE A 45 4.42 0.05 -11.43
CA PHE A 45 4.84 -1.05 -10.57
C PHE A 45 5.20 -0.56 -9.17
N ARG A 46 5.21 -1.47 -8.20
CA ARG A 46 5.63 -1.22 -6.82
C ARG A 46 6.32 -2.44 -6.22
N TYR A 47 6.98 -2.24 -5.09
CA TYR A 47 7.51 -3.31 -4.26
C TYR A 47 6.54 -3.68 -3.15
N VAL A 48 6.41 -4.98 -2.89
CA VAL A 48 5.61 -5.53 -1.81
C VAL A 48 6.36 -6.67 -1.13
N LYS A 49 6.28 -6.76 0.19
CA LYS A 49 6.91 -7.85 0.96
C LYS A 49 5.90 -8.95 1.26
N TYR A 50 6.33 -10.20 1.13
CA TYR A 50 5.60 -11.40 1.50
C TYR A 50 6.34 -12.20 2.57
N GLN A 51 5.60 -12.90 3.42
CA GLN A 51 6.09 -13.92 4.35
C GLN A 51 5.23 -15.19 4.21
N HIS A 52 5.79 -16.24 3.61
CA HIS A 52 5.10 -17.50 3.30
C HIS A 52 3.70 -17.32 2.67
N GLY A 53 3.61 -16.44 1.67
CA GLY A 53 2.38 -16.14 0.92
C GLY A 53 1.48 -15.08 1.55
N VAL A 54 1.83 -14.55 2.73
CA VAL A 54 1.09 -13.45 3.38
C VAL A 54 1.76 -12.12 3.06
N ILE A 55 1.00 -11.21 2.47
CA ILE A 55 1.46 -9.85 2.14
C ILE A 55 1.59 -9.00 3.41
N PHE A 56 2.66 -8.20 3.49
CA PHE A 56 2.97 -7.34 4.63
C PHE A 56 2.15 -6.05 4.69
N HIS A 57 1.64 -5.55 3.56
CA HIS A 57 0.77 -4.37 3.58
C HIS A 57 -0.68 -4.81 3.44
N THR A 58 -1.63 -4.06 4.02
CA THR A 58 -3.03 -4.22 3.63
C THR A 58 -3.06 -3.96 2.13
N SER A 59 -3.48 -4.97 1.36
CA SER A 59 -3.60 -4.77 -0.07
C SER A 59 -4.59 -3.64 -0.27
N ILE A 60 -4.11 -2.48 -0.77
CA ILE A 60 -4.90 -1.35 -1.27
C ILE A 60 -6.09 -1.83 -2.13
N LEU A 61 -5.99 -3.05 -2.66
CA LEU A 61 -6.80 -3.71 -3.65
C LEU A 61 -7.78 -4.74 -3.06
N LYS A 62 -7.62 -5.09 -1.78
CA LYS A 62 -8.62 -5.85 -1.00
C LYS A 62 -9.73 -4.95 -0.47
N PHE A 63 -9.54 -3.64 -0.50
CA PHE A 63 -10.63 -2.71 -0.33
C PHE A 63 -11.56 -2.86 -1.55
N ASN A 64 -12.70 -3.52 -1.35
CA ASN A 64 -13.79 -3.68 -2.33
C ASN A 64 -14.29 -2.34 -2.93
N PHE A 65 -13.79 -1.21 -2.43
CA PHE A 65 -13.98 0.12 -3.00
C PHE A 65 -13.33 0.26 -4.39
N ILE A 66 -12.21 -0.42 -4.69
CA ILE A 66 -11.55 -0.37 -6.00
C ILE A 66 -12.21 -1.35 -6.99
N SER A 67 -13.52 -1.18 -7.20
CA SER A 67 -14.21 -1.82 -8.32
C SER A 67 -13.93 -1.02 -9.62
N LYS A 68 -13.55 -1.74 -10.68
CA LYS A 68 -12.95 -1.26 -11.95
C LYS A 68 -13.66 -0.13 -12.72
N LYS A 69 -14.80 0.38 -12.27
CA LYS A 69 -15.61 1.37 -13.01
C LYS A 69 -15.95 2.64 -12.22
N GLN A 70 -15.59 2.73 -10.94
CA GLN A 70 -16.16 3.77 -10.06
C GLN A 70 -15.12 4.65 -9.38
N ASN A 71 -13.82 4.49 -9.63
CA ASN A 71 -12.81 5.31 -8.95
C ASN A 71 -11.93 6.08 -9.94
N ARG A 72 -11.70 7.35 -9.64
CA ARG A 72 -10.77 8.22 -10.37
C ARG A 72 -9.49 8.37 -9.55
N ILE A 73 -8.34 8.24 -10.20
CA ILE A 73 -7.05 8.66 -9.68
C ILE A 73 -6.75 10.02 -10.30
N VAL A 74 -6.46 11.02 -9.48
CA VAL A 74 -6.26 12.40 -9.96
C VAL A 74 -4.80 12.68 -10.33
N THR A 75 -3.85 11.85 -9.90
CA THR A 75 -2.43 12.00 -10.25
C THR A 75 -1.96 10.89 -11.20
N PRO A 76 -2.31 10.91 -12.50
CA PRO A 76 -1.73 9.99 -13.45
C PRO A 76 -0.28 10.40 -13.74
N VAL A 77 0.66 9.48 -13.53
CA VAL A 77 2.01 9.65 -14.07
C VAL A 77 1.95 9.25 -15.54
N LYS A 78 2.49 10.10 -16.43
CA LYS A 78 2.62 9.76 -17.85
C LYS A 78 3.52 8.53 -17.96
N ILE A 79 3.05 7.50 -18.68
CA ILE A 79 3.89 6.36 -19.08
C ILE A 79 5.17 6.92 -19.69
N ASP A 80 6.32 6.33 -19.37
CA ASP A 80 7.59 6.78 -19.94
C ASP A 80 7.54 6.71 -21.48
N SER A 81 8.40 7.46 -22.15
CA SER A 81 8.48 7.47 -23.62
C SER A 81 8.84 6.11 -24.24
N MET A 82 9.13 5.10 -23.42
CA MET A 82 9.54 3.75 -23.79
C MET A 82 8.46 2.68 -23.53
N ASN A 83 7.22 3.07 -23.19
CA ASN A 83 6.11 2.16 -22.87
C ASN A 83 6.42 1.20 -21.69
N LYS A 84 7.30 1.59 -20.76
CA LYS A 84 7.55 0.79 -19.55
C LYS A 84 6.67 1.24 -18.39
N PRO A 85 6.30 0.33 -17.47
CA PRO A 85 5.56 0.71 -16.27
C PRO A 85 6.40 1.65 -15.41
N VAL A 86 5.76 2.70 -14.87
CA VAL A 86 6.43 3.69 -14.03
C VAL A 86 6.44 3.22 -12.58
N MET A 87 7.56 3.35 -11.90
CA MET A 87 7.63 3.05 -10.47
C MET A 87 6.71 4.01 -9.70
N LEU A 88 5.89 3.48 -8.77
CA LEU A 88 5.09 4.35 -7.92
C LEU A 88 5.98 5.18 -7.00
N ASP A 89 5.87 6.49 -7.12
CA ASP A 89 6.61 7.46 -6.31
C ASP A 89 5.75 8.72 -6.11
N GLY A 90 5.68 9.21 -4.88
CA GLY A 90 4.85 10.36 -4.50
C GLY A 90 3.44 10.02 -4.01
N LYS A 91 2.54 11.00 -4.13
CA LYS A 91 1.19 10.99 -3.56
C LYS A 91 0.14 10.60 -4.59
N PHE A 92 -0.72 9.65 -4.23
CA PHE A 92 -1.82 9.16 -5.05
C PHE A 92 -3.15 9.26 -4.29
N ASP A 93 -4.05 10.09 -4.80
CA ASP A 93 -5.38 10.30 -4.23
C ASP A 93 -6.44 9.49 -4.99
N PHE A 94 -7.29 8.80 -4.23
CA PHE A 94 -8.34 7.93 -4.74
C PHE A 94 -9.71 8.52 -4.40
N TYR A 95 -10.53 8.69 -5.45
CA TYR A 95 -11.86 9.29 -5.34
C TYR A 95 -12.94 8.28 -5.68
N ASP A 96 -14.04 8.33 -4.94
CA ASP A 96 -15.31 7.75 -5.35
C ASP A 96 -15.84 8.62 -6.49
N ALA A 97 -15.89 8.07 -7.71
CA ALA A 97 -16.27 8.83 -8.89
C ALA A 97 -17.75 9.25 -8.89
N LYS A 98 -18.62 8.53 -8.16
CA LYS A 98 -20.05 8.88 -8.07
C LYS A 98 -20.26 10.06 -7.13
N LYS A 99 -19.59 10.04 -5.97
CA LYS A 99 -19.71 11.09 -4.95
C LYS A 99 -18.75 12.25 -5.20
N ASN A 100 -17.74 12.05 -6.03
CA ASN A 100 -16.60 12.96 -6.22
C ASN A 100 -15.92 13.31 -4.88
N THR A 101 -15.86 12.36 -3.94
CA THR A 101 -15.20 12.50 -2.64
C THR A 101 -13.94 11.66 -2.59
N ILE A 102 -12.89 12.18 -1.96
CA ILE A 102 -11.70 11.39 -1.67
C ILE A 102 -12.05 10.36 -0.60
N PHE A 103 -11.61 9.12 -0.77
CA PHE A 103 -11.75 8.08 0.26
C PHE A 103 -10.41 7.57 0.76
N MET A 104 -9.33 7.79 0.01
CA MET A 104 -8.00 7.33 0.40
C MET A 104 -6.89 8.14 -0.27
N THR A 105 -5.79 8.32 0.44
CA THR A 105 -4.51 8.80 -0.10
C THR A 105 -3.44 7.76 0.21
N CYS A 106 -2.59 7.45 -0.77
CA CYS A 106 -1.41 6.63 -0.57
C CYS A 106 -0.14 7.43 -0.87
N PHE A 107 0.89 7.24 -0.06
CA PHE A 107 2.21 7.82 -0.24
C PHE A 107 3.19 6.71 -0.55
N PHE A 108 3.79 6.79 -1.73
CA PHE A 108 4.84 5.88 -2.16
C PHE A 108 6.17 6.61 -2.19
N LYS A 109 7.25 5.87 -1.92
CA LYS A 109 8.61 6.33 -2.12
C LYS A 109 9.42 5.22 -2.75
N ASN A 110 9.95 5.45 -3.94
CA ASN A 110 10.75 4.46 -4.67
C ASN A 110 10.05 3.08 -4.78
N GLY A 111 8.74 3.06 -5.07
CA GLY A 111 7.95 1.84 -5.18
C GLY A 111 7.49 1.24 -3.86
N TRP A 112 7.94 1.74 -2.70
CA TRP A 112 7.48 1.27 -1.39
C TRP A 112 6.30 2.09 -0.89
N LEU A 113 5.30 1.43 -0.31
CA LEU A 113 4.19 2.09 0.36
C LEU A 113 4.65 2.55 1.74
N GLU A 114 4.73 3.86 1.96
CA GLU A 114 5.14 4.45 3.24
C GLU A 114 3.93 4.73 4.13
N LYS A 115 2.84 5.24 3.55
CA LYS A 115 1.71 5.73 4.32
C LYS A 115 0.39 5.61 3.56
N MET A 116 -0.68 5.36 4.30
CA MET A 116 -2.05 5.40 3.79
C MET A 116 -2.91 6.25 4.72
N ILE A 117 -3.74 7.10 4.14
CA ILE A 117 -4.76 7.88 4.86
C ILE A 117 -6.12 7.46 4.31
N GLY A 118 -7.02 7.04 5.18
CA GLY A 118 -8.41 6.77 4.86
C GLY A 118 -9.30 7.92 5.33
N TYR A 119 -10.21 8.35 4.48
CA TYR A 119 -11.16 9.43 4.79
C TYR A 119 -12.54 8.85 5.14
N ASP A 120 -13.34 9.65 5.84
CA ASP A 120 -14.74 9.35 6.10
C ASP A 120 -15.59 9.33 4.83
N VAL A 121 -16.88 9.02 4.96
CA VAL A 121 -17.79 8.92 3.81
C VAL A 121 -18.02 10.24 3.08
N THR A 122 -17.75 11.37 3.74
CA THR A 122 -17.83 12.70 3.14
C THR A 122 -16.53 13.11 2.45
N GLY A 123 -15.43 12.42 2.73
CA GLY A 123 -14.09 12.77 2.28
C GLY A 123 -13.52 14.01 2.97
N LYS A 124 -14.18 14.53 4.01
CA LYS A 124 -13.80 15.77 4.68
C LYS A 124 -12.82 15.53 5.81
N TYR A 125 -12.95 14.40 6.49
CA TYR A 125 -12.14 14.10 7.68
C TYR A 125 -11.32 12.84 7.48
N MET A 126 -10.10 12.87 7.98
CA MET A 126 -9.29 11.67 8.12
C MET A 126 -9.95 10.76 9.16
N ALA A 127 -10.29 9.55 8.76
CA ALA A 127 -10.88 8.53 9.64
C ALA A 127 -9.81 7.57 10.17
N MET A 128 -8.78 7.30 9.37
CA MET A 128 -7.69 6.41 9.73
C MET A 128 -6.38 6.78 9.03
N GLU A 129 -5.29 6.35 9.64
CA GLU A 129 -3.94 6.40 9.08
C GLU A 129 -3.23 5.06 9.30
N MET A 130 -2.55 4.55 8.27
CA MET A 130 -1.59 3.46 8.39
C MET A 130 -0.20 4.00 8.04
N ASP A 131 0.70 4.04 9.00
CA ASP A 131 2.07 4.51 8.84
C ASP A 131 3.03 3.31 8.86
N TYR A 132 3.57 2.96 7.69
CA TYR A 132 4.50 1.85 7.51
C TYR A 132 5.95 2.23 7.81
N LEU A 133 6.24 3.50 8.14
CA LEU A 133 7.55 3.94 8.61
C LEU A 133 7.68 3.80 10.12
N GLU A 134 6.56 3.86 10.85
CA GLU A 134 6.48 3.67 12.30
C GLU A 134 6.49 2.18 12.66
N LYS A 135 7.65 1.70 13.15
CA LYS A 135 7.88 0.27 13.48
C LYS A 135 7.71 0.00 14.97
N TYR A 136 7.02 -1.08 15.31
CA TYR A 136 6.96 -1.61 16.66
C TYR A 136 8.28 -2.28 17.03
N ASN A 137 9.05 -1.69 17.95
CA ASN A 137 10.33 -2.22 18.45
C ASN A 137 11.30 -2.66 17.33
N GLY A 138 11.35 -1.90 16.23
CA GLY A 138 12.21 -2.20 15.09
C GLY A 138 11.77 -3.40 14.24
N ILE A 139 10.59 -3.99 14.48
CA ILE A 139 10.08 -5.07 13.63
C ILE A 139 9.71 -4.49 12.27
N GLU A 140 10.51 -4.77 11.25
CA GLU A 140 10.29 -4.31 9.87
C GLU A 140 8.90 -4.66 9.33
N SER A 141 8.42 -5.85 9.71
CA SER A 141 7.07 -6.33 9.41
C SER A 141 6.02 -5.79 10.38
N SER A 142 6.09 -4.48 10.70
CA SER A 142 5.04 -3.78 11.45
C SER A 142 4.73 -2.39 10.91
N TYR A 143 3.56 -1.88 11.28
CA TYR A 143 3.09 -0.54 10.96
C TYR A 143 2.20 0.00 12.09
N LEU A 144 2.14 1.32 12.24
CA LEU A 144 1.21 2.00 13.14
C LEU A 144 -0.12 2.21 12.44
N PHE A 145 -1.22 1.92 13.13
CA PHE A 145 -2.58 2.23 12.71
C PHE A 145 -3.17 3.22 13.71
N THR A 146 -3.60 4.38 13.22
CA THR A 146 -4.24 5.44 14.02
C THR A 146 -5.67 5.66 13.55
N TYR A 147 -6.62 5.77 14.47
CA TYR A 147 -8.01 6.15 14.19
C TYR A 147 -8.30 7.53 14.75
N TYR A 148 -9.14 8.29 14.05
CA TYR A 148 -9.50 9.65 14.43
C TYR A 148 -11.02 9.81 14.52
N ASN A 149 -11.48 10.71 15.38
CA ASN A 149 -12.86 11.18 15.35
C ASN A 149 -13.02 12.33 14.35
N GLU A 150 -14.25 12.84 14.21
CA GLU A 150 -14.58 13.96 13.29
C GLU A 150 -13.89 15.29 13.65
N LYS A 151 -13.39 15.44 14.89
CA LYS A 151 -12.59 16.60 15.31
C LYS A 151 -11.11 16.46 14.96
N GLY A 152 -10.70 15.31 14.41
CA GLY A 152 -9.31 14.98 14.14
C GLY A 152 -8.54 14.52 15.39
N GLU A 153 -9.22 14.22 16.50
CA GLU A 153 -8.59 13.71 17.71
C GLU A 153 -8.37 12.20 17.58
N ILE A 154 -7.23 11.72 18.06
CA ILE A 154 -6.89 10.30 18.08
C ILE A 154 -7.84 9.58 19.05
N THR A 155 -8.55 8.58 18.55
CA THR A 155 -9.44 7.74 19.36
C THR A 155 -8.83 6.38 19.71
N ASN A 156 -7.90 5.89 18.89
CA ASN A 156 -7.23 4.62 19.10
C ASN A 156 -5.92 4.58 18.30
N GLN A 157 -4.91 3.92 18.86
CA GLN A 157 -3.66 3.61 18.16
C GLN A 157 -3.22 2.18 18.44
N THR A 158 -2.87 1.48 17.37
CA THR A 158 -2.42 0.08 17.43
C THR A 158 -1.33 -0.19 16.43
N TYR A 159 -0.35 -1.00 16.79
CA TYR A 159 0.56 -1.58 15.82
C TYR A 159 -0.02 -2.86 15.22
N GLY A 160 0.01 -2.97 13.89
CA GLY A 160 -0.16 -4.23 13.18
C GLY A 160 1.20 -4.88 12.99
N ILE A 161 1.34 -6.15 13.36
CA ILE A 161 2.60 -6.90 13.26
C ILE A 161 2.34 -8.21 12.52
N LEU A 162 3.13 -8.48 11.48
CA LEU A 162 3.14 -9.75 10.78
C LEU A 162 4.32 -10.59 11.29
N GLU A 163 4.00 -11.68 11.97
CA GLU A 163 4.99 -12.57 12.58
C GLU A 163 4.53 -14.02 12.36
N ASN A 164 5.43 -14.87 11.88
CA ASN A 164 5.11 -16.26 11.53
C ASN A 164 3.88 -16.38 10.60
N SER A 165 3.79 -15.47 9.62
CA SER A 165 2.67 -15.37 8.67
C SER A 165 1.30 -15.16 9.30
N LYS A 166 1.24 -14.61 10.52
CA LYS A 166 0.01 -14.24 11.21
C LYS A 166 0.04 -12.78 11.61
N TRP A 167 -1.06 -12.09 11.34
CA TRP A 167 -1.28 -10.73 11.80
C TRP A 167 -1.71 -10.72 13.27
N ARG A 168 -1.04 -9.89 14.07
CA ARG A 168 -1.47 -9.55 15.43
C ARG A 168 -1.50 -8.03 15.61
N THR A 169 -2.30 -7.58 16.58
CA THR A 169 -2.41 -6.17 16.93
C THR A 169 -1.88 -5.92 18.33
N VAL A 170 -1.18 -4.81 18.53
CA VAL A 170 -0.69 -4.36 19.85
C VAL A 170 -1.23 -2.96 20.09
N ARG A 171 -1.99 -2.76 21.16
CA ARG A 171 -2.48 -1.43 21.54
C ARG A 171 -1.36 -0.62 22.18
N ILE A 172 -1.28 0.65 21.82
CA ILE A 172 -0.48 1.61 22.59
C ILE A 172 -1.27 1.93 23.86
N LYS A 173 -0.61 1.80 25.01
CA LYS A 173 -1.19 2.14 26.32
C LYS A 173 -1.08 3.62 26.59
#